data_AF-A0A2V3I3Z3-F1
#
_entry.id   AF-A0A2V3I3Z3-F1
#
_cell.length_a   1.000
_cell.length_b   1.000
_cell.length_c   1.000
_cell.angle_alpha   90.00
_cell.angle_beta   90.00
_cell.angle_gamma   90.00
#
_symmetry.space_group_name_H-M   'P 1'
#
loop_
_entity.id
_entity.type
_entity.pdbx_description
1 polymer ?
#
loop_
_entity_poly.entity_id
_entity_poly.type
_entity_poly.pdbx_seq_one_letter_code
_entity_poly.pdbx_strand_id
1 'polypeptide(L)'
;MRVAVLASGGKDSTYATWWALMQGWSVECLVTVHVTGVDSMMFQLNGTAIAALQAASVGIPWLPVLTTGEPESEVFDLEAGLRGDRGSCNAFLEAWPEDWEEPDELEVHEGALAVDALVVGALRSDYQKTRIERMCERLGIISFCPLWHHPAEEHMASFVNHGFDVRFASVSAEGIGGEWLGRKLDGDALSELRILSERHRFNLDGEGGEFETVVVDGPHMKRAIECVAEPQWDGRRGVWNVLSASISSMR
;
A
#
# COMPACT_ATOMS: atom_id res chain seq x y z
N MET A 1 11.13 -12.09 -15.36
CA MET A 1 10.76 -12.67 -14.06
C MET A 1 9.30 -12.34 -13.82
N ARG A 2 8.51 -13.31 -13.35
CA ARG A 2 7.12 -13.12 -12.95
C ARG A 2 7.09 -12.85 -11.46
N VAL A 3 6.43 -11.78 -11.03
CA VAL A 3 6.42 -11.39 -9.63
C VAL A 3 5.01 -11.05 -9.15
N ALA A 4 4.76 -11.30 -7.88
CA ALA A 4 3.65 -10.69 -7.16
C ALA A 4 4.20 -9.51 -6.34
N VAL A 5 3.40 -8.47 -6.12
CA VAL A 5 3.76 -7.34 -5.25
C VAL A 5 2.82 -7.30 -4.06
N LEU A 6 3.35 -7.21 -2.84
CA LEU A 6 2.56 -7.00 -1.64
C LEU A 6 2.13 -5.52 -1.59
N ALA A 7 0.86 -5.28 -1.87
CA ALA A 7 0.24 -3.97 -2.05
C ALA A 7 -0.62 -3.59 -0.85
N SER A 8 -0.40 -2.39 -0.29
CA SER A 8 -1.20 -1.82 0.81
C SER A 8 -1.99 -0.57 0.40
N GLY A 9 -1.78 -0.06 -0.81
CA GLY A 9 -2.33 1.22 -1.26
C GLY A 9 -1.47 2.44 -0.91
N GLY A 10 -0.51 2.28 0.01
CA GLY A 10 0.39 3.33 0.47
C GLY A 10 1.63 3.55 -0.40
N LYS A 11 2.37 4.62 -0.09
CA LYS A 11 3.52 5.09 -0.90
C LYS A 11 4.54 3.98 -1.22
N ASP A 12 4.92 3.17 -0.23
CA ASP A 12 6.06 2.26 -0.38
C ASP A 12 5.71 1.05 -1.24
N SER A 13 4.51 0.50 -1.05
CA SER A 13 4.04 -0.64 -1.85
C SER A 13 3.75 -0.23 -3.30
N THR A 14 3.14 0.95 -3.51
CA THR A 14 2.91 1.48 -4.86
C THR A 14 4.22 1.81 -5.58
N TYR A 15 5.23 2.32 -4.86
CA TYR A 15 6.56 2.53 -5.46
C TYR A 15 7.25 1.21 -5.80
N ALA A 16 7.12 0.18 -4.95
CA ALA A 16 7.66 -1.16 -5.22
C ALA A 16 7.02 -1.78 -6.49
N THR A 17 5.72 -1.58 -6.71
CA THR A 17 5.03 -1.95 -7.96
C THR A 17 5.64 -1.25 -9.17
N TRP A 18 5.77 0.08 -9.10
CA TRP A 18 6.39 0.86 -10.18
C TRP A 18 7.83 0.42 -10.47
N TRP A 19 8.63 0.20 -9.41
CA TRP A 19 10.00 -0.28 -9.53
C TRP A 19 10.07 -1.64 -10.23
N ALA A 20 9.20 -2.59 -9.86
CA ALA A 20 9.16 -3.92 -10.49
C ALA A 20 8.82 -3.84 -11.99
N LEU A 21 7.87 -2.98 -12.37
CA LEU A 21 7.54 -2.71 -13.76
C LEU A 21 8.72 -2.08 -14.52
N MET A 22 9.44 -1.15 -13.89
CA MET A 22 10.64 -0.52 -14.47
C MET A 22 11.83 -1.48 -14.66
N GLN A 23 11.89 -2.59 -13.89
CA GLN A 23 12.86 -3.66 -14.16
C GLN A 23 12.50 -4.49 -15.40
N GLY A 24 11.36 -4.24 -16.04
CA GLY A 24 10.84 -5.06 -17.13
C GLY A 24 10.33 -6.43 -16.65
N TRP A 25 9.98 -6.55 -15.37
CA TRP A 25 9.38 -7.77 -14.83
C TRP A 25 7.88 -7.80 -15.13
N SER A 26 7.33 -9.01 -15.20
CA SER A 26 5.90 -9.23 -15.33
C SER A 26 5.29 -9.24 -13.94
N VAL A 27 4.56 -8.19 -13.58
CA VAL A 27 3.82 -8.15 -12.31
C VAL A 27 2.48 -8.86 -12.55
N GLU A 28 2.40 -10.11 -12.11
CA GLU A 28 1.25 -10.99 -12.35
C GLU A 28 0.07 -10.64 -11.44
N CYS A 29 0.34 -10.10 -10.26
CA CYS A 29 -0.70 -9.78 -9.30
C CYS A 29 -0.24 -8.76 -8.24
N LEU A 30 -1.17 -7.88 -7.84
CA LEU A 30 -1.07 -7.13 -6.59
C LEU A 30 -1.78 -7.90 -5.49
N VAL A 31 -1.06 -8.27 -4.44
CA VAL A 31 -1.58 -9.04 -3.32
C VAL A 31 -1.76 -8.12 -2.13
N THR A 32 -2.96 -8.06 -1.57
CA THR A 32 -3.26 -7.22 -0.41
C THR A 32 -3.78 -8.07 0.73
N VAL A 33 -3.19 -7.91 1.90
CA VAL A 33 -3.68 -8.57 3.11
C VAL A 33 -4.64 -7.63 3.82
N HIS A 34 -5.90 -8.06 3.90
CA HIS A 34 -6.96 -7.37 4.61
C HIS A 34 -7.11 -7.96 6.01
N VAL A 35 -6.95 -7.11 7.02
CA VAL A 35 -7.06 -7.50 8.43
C VAL A 35 -8.50 -7.23 8.89
N THR A 36 -9.22 -8.27 9.29
CA THR A 36 -10.59 -8.16 9.82
C THR A 36 -10.64 -7.89 11.33
N GLY A 37 -9.47 -7.87 11.99
CA GLY A 37 -9.28 -7.54 13.40
C GLY A 37 -9.19 -6.03 13.69
N VAL A 38 -8.98 -5.67 14.97
CA VAL A 38 -9.01 -4.27 15.44
C VAL A 38 -7.69 -3.52 15.15
N ASP A 39 -6.58 -4.23 14.96
CA ASP A 39 -5.25 -3.66 14.74
C ASP A 39 -4.30 -4.71 14.11
N SER A 40 -3.34 -4.29 13.28
CA SER A 40 -2.24 -5.12 12.80
C SER A 40 -0.96 -4.30 12.72
N MET A 41 0.11 -4.84 13.30
CA MET A 41 1.45 -4.24 13.19
C MET A 41 2.09 -4.43 11.80
N MET A 42 1.47 -5.22 10.91
CA MET A 42 2.03 -5.58 9.60
C MET A 42 1.30 -4.95 8.40
N PHE A 43 -0.01 -4.66 8.49
CA PHE A 43 -0.83 -4.24 7.34
C PHE A 43 -1.70 -3.01 7.63
N GLN A 44 -1.90 -2.18 6.60
CA GLN A 44 -2.70 -0.95 6.69
C GLN A 44 -4.19 -1.23 6.51
N LEU A 45 -5.03 -0.75 7.43
CA LEU A 45 -6.48 -1.00 7.44
C LEU A 45 -7.25 -0.20 6.38
N ASN A 46 -6.84 1.05 6.13
CA ASN A 46 -7.60 1.99 5.28
C ASN A 46 -7.22 1.94 3.78
N GLY A 47 -6.21 1.16 3.40
CA GLY A 47 -5.65 1.16 2.04
C GLY A 47 -6.11 0.04 1.13
N THR A 48 -6.86 -0.95 1.65
CA THR A 48 -7.17 -2.19 0.93
C THR A 48 -7.96 -1.94 -0.37
N ALA A 49 -9.08 -1.21 -0.27
CA ALA A 49 -9.91 -0.89 -1.42
C ALA A 49 -9.18 0.00 -2.43
N ILE A 50 -8.32 0.90 -1.96
CA ILE A 50 -7.49 1.73 -2.85
C ILE A 50 -6.44 0.87 -3.56
N ALA A 51 -5.85 -0.14 -2.91
CA ALA A 51 -4.93 -1.07 -3.56
C ALA A 51 -5.60 -1.85 -4.70
N ALA A 52 -6.87 -2.22 -4.52
CA ALA A 52 -7.68 -2.81 -5.59
C ALA A 52 -7.91 -1.82 -6.76
N LEU A 53 -8.27 -0.57 -6.47
CA LEU A 53 -8.38 0.49 -7.50
C LEU A 53 -7.05 0.76 -8.22
N GLN A 54 -5.92 0.69 -7.50
CA GLN A 54 -4.59 0.77 -8.10
C GLN A 54 -4.35 -0.41 -9.06
N ALA A 55 -4.69 -1.62 -8.66
CA ALA A 55 -4.57 -2.82 -9.51
C ALA A 55 -5.37 -2.66 -10.81
N ALA A 56 -6.64 -2.25 -10.70
CA ALA A 56 -7.51 -1.97 -11.84
C ALA A 56 -6.98 -0.82 -12.73
N SER A 57 -6.44 0.25 -12.14
CA SER A 57 -5.86 1.36 -12.90
C SER A 57 -4.60 0.95 -13.68
N VAL A 58 -3.73 0.13 -13.09
CA VAL A 58 -2.54 -0.39 -13.78
C VAL A 58 -2.94 -1.46 -14.81
N GLY A 59 -4.03 -2.18 -14.54
CA GLY A 59 -4.51 -3.33 -15.32
C GLY A 59 -3.76 -4.61 -14.95
N ILE A 60 -3.59 -4.84 -13.65
CA ILE A 60 -2.98 -6.03 -13.06
C ILE A 60 -4.03 -6.70 -12.16
N PRO A 61 -4.15 -8.03 -12.16
CA PRO A 61 -5.05 -8.74 -11.25
C PRO A 61 -4.77 -8.44 -9.77
N TRP A 62 -5.82 -8.40 -8.97
CA TRP A 62 -5.75 -8.17 -7.52
C TRP A 62 -6.10 -9.43 -6.73
N LEU A 63 -5.29 -9.78 -5.73
CA LEU A 63 -5.57 -10.87 -4.80
C LEU A 63 -5.77 -10.32 -3.39
N PRO A 64 -7.01 -10.21 -2.90
CA PRO A 64 -7.27 -9.98 -1.49
C PRO A 64 -7.03 -11.26 -0.68
N VAL A 65 -6.38 -11.12 0.47
CA VAL A 65 -6.16 -12.20 1.44
C VAL A 65 -6.65 -11.76 2.81
N LEU A 66 -7.57 -12.52 3.41
CA LEU A 66 -8.06 -12.24 4.77
C LEU A 66 -7.14 -12.80 5.83
N THR A 67 -6.93 -11.99 6.87
CA THR A 67 -6.31 -12.40 8.13
C THR A 67 -7.02 -11.79 9.33
N THR A 68 -6.95 -12.47 10.48
CA THR A 68 -7.46 -11.94 11.75
C THR A 68 -6.51 -10.93 12.41
N GLY A 69 -5.31 -10.75 11.88
CA GLY A 69 -4.30 -9.85 12.43
C GLY A 69 -3.47 -10.46 13.56
N GLU A 70 -3.65 -11.74 13.86
CA GLU A 70 -2.88 -12.43 14.89
C GLU A 70 -1.41 -12.59 14.46
N PRO A 71 -0.44 -12.13 15.29
CA PRO A 71 0.97 -12.35 15.02
C PRO A 71 1.27 -13.83 14.77
N GLU A 72 2.20 -14.10 13.86
CA GLU A 72 2.47 -15.43 13.26
C GLU A 72 1.42 -15.94 12.26
N SER A 73 0.12 -15.89 12.58
CA SER A 73 -0.97 -16.40 11.72
C SER A 73 -1.08 -15.66 10.37
N GLU A 74 -0.91 -14.34 10.37
CA GLU A 74 -1.04 -13.50 9.17
C GLU A 74 -0.15 -13.94 7.99
N VAL A 75 1.04 -14.46 8.28
CA VAL A 75 1.99 -14.90 7.24
C VAL A 75 1.56 -16.24 6.66
N PHE A 76 0.97 -17.12 7.47
CA PHE A 76 0.39 -18.37 6.98
C PHE A 76 -0.87 -18.11 6.16
N ASP A 77 -1.65 -17.10 6.53
CA ASP A 77 -2.81 -16.65 5.76
C ASP A 77 -2.37 -16.14 4.38
N LEU A 78 -1.35 -15.28 4.33
CA LEU A 78 -0.73 -14.82 3.10
C LEU A 78 -0.18 -15.99 2.26
N GLU A 79 0.55 -16.92 2.88
CA GLU A 79 1.07 -18.12 2.22
C GLU A 79 -0.04 -18.97 1.59
N ALA A 80 -1.13 -19.18 2.32
CA ALA A 80 -2.29 -19.92 1.84
C ALA A 80 -3.01 -19.19 0.69
N GLY A 81 -3.12 -17.86 0.78
CA GLY A 81 -3.64 -17.03 -0.31
C GLY A 81 -2.81 -17.16 -1.59
N LEU A 82 -1.48 -17.07 -1.49
CA LEU A 82 -0.58 -17.23 -2.63
C LEU A 82 -0.66 -18.64 -3.27
N ARG A 83 -0.91 -19.68 -2.47
CA ARG A 83 -1.13 -21.06 -2.96
C ARG A 83 -2.51 -21.29 -3.58
N GLY A 84 -3.44 -20.36 -3.44
CA GLY A 84 -4.83 -20.54 -3.85
C GLY A 84 -5.64 -21.46 -2.93
N ASP A 85 -5.16 -21.69 -1.70
CA ASP A 85 -5.83 -22.56 -0.72
C ASP A 85 -7.03 -21.86 -0.04
N ARG A 86 -7.16 -20.54 -0.21
CA ARG A 86 -8.27 -19.71 0.30
C ARG A 86 -9.01 -19.04 -0.84
N GLY A 87 -10.33 -19.00 -0.75
CA GLY A 87 -11.18 -18.38 -1.77
C GLY A 87 -11.08 -16.85 -1.73
N SER A 88 -10.69 -16.25 -2.85
CA SER A 88 -10.57 -14.80 -3.01
C SER A 88 -11.92 -14.08 -3.08
N CYS A 89 -13.02 -14.76 -3.45
CA CYS A 89 -14.35 -14.13 -3.48
C CYS A 89 -14.83 -13.66 -2.10
N ASN A 90 -14.62 -14.45 -1.04
CA ASN A 90 -14.98 -14.03 0.32
C ASN A 90 -14.06 -12.89 0.77
N ALA A 91 -12.77 -12.99 0.45
CA ALA A 91 -11.81 -11.94 0.74
C ALA A 91 -12.13 -10.62 0.04
N PHE A 92 -12.64 -10.66 -1.19
CA PHE A 92 -13.14 -9.50 -1.91
C PHE A 92 -14.33 -8.84 -1.18
N LEU A 93 -15.35 -9.61 -0.82
CA LEU A 93 -16.56 -9.07 -0.17
C LEU A 93 -16.28 -8.40 1.18
N GLU A 94 -15.34 -8.95 1.96
CA GLU A 94 -14.94 -8.35 3.24
C GLU A 94 -14.04 -7.11 3.04
N ALA A 95 -13.20 -7.13 2.01
CA ALA A 95 -12.25 -6.06 1.73
C ALA A 95 -12.84 -4.86 0.97
N TRP A 96 -13.89 -5.09 0.18
CA TRP A 96 -14.52 -4.10 -0.68
C TRP A 96 -15.63 -3.35 0.07
N PRO A 97 -15.60 -2.01 0.15
CA PRO A 97 -16.67 -1.25 0.80
C PRO A 97 -18.00 -1.41 0.06
N GLU A 98 -19.08 -1.74 0.79
CA GLU A 98 -20.42 -1.97 0.20
C GLU A 98 -20.94 -0.77 -0.62
N ASP A 99 -20.57 0.45 -0.23
CA ASP A 99 -21.02 1.70 -0.85
C ASP A 99 -20.16 2.14 -2.05
N TRP A 100 -19.12 1.38 -2.42
CA TRP A 100 -18.21 1.72 -3.52
C TRP A 100 -18.58 0.99 -4.81
N GLU A 101 -18.60 1.73 -5.92
CA GLU A 101 -18.80 1.16 -7.24
C GLU A 101 -17.57 0.34 -7.67
N GLU A 102 -17.76 -0.95 -7.93
CA GLU A 102 -16.72 -1.83 -8.47
C GLU A 102 -16.34 -1.38 -9.90
N PRO A 103 -15.04 -1.17 -10.20
CA PRO A 103 -14.62 -0.85 -11.56
C PRO A 103 -14.69 -2.07 -12.47
N ASP A 104 -15.20 -1.89 -13.69
CA ASP A 104 -15.25 -2.93 -14.72
C ASP A 104 -13.86 -3.53 -15.05
N GLU A 105 -12.79 -2.77 -14.80
CA GLU A 105 -11.41 -3.19 -15.07
C GLU A 105 -10.75 -3.96 -13.91
N LEU A 106 -11.42 -4.09 -12.76
CA LEU A 106 -10.91 -4.84 -11.63
C LEU A 106 -11.02 -6.33 -11.90
N GLU A 107 -9.88 -6.99 -12.01
CA GLU A 107 -9.81 -8.45 -12.09
C GLU A 107 -9.36 -9.01 -10.75
N VAL A 108 -10.24 -9.74 -10.07
CA VAL A 108 -9.87 -10.47 -8.85
C VAL A 108 -9.23 -11.80 -9.24
N HIS A 109 -7.99 -12.02 -8.79
CA HIS A 109 -7.27 -13.25 -9.06
C HIS A 109 -7.88 -14.44 -8.29
N GLU A 110 -7.99 -15.59 -8.95
CA GLU A 110 -8.45 -16.84 -8.34
C GLU A 110 -7.42 -17.96 -8.54
N GLY A 111 -7.23 -18.77 -7.51
CA GLY A 111 -6.34 -19.92 -7.54
C GLY A 111 -4.89 -19.59 -7.18
N ALA A 112 -3.98 -20.47 -7.59
CA ALA A 112 -2.56 -20.40 -7.20
C ALA A 112 -1.78 -19.39 -8.05
N LEU A 113 -1.01 -18.53 -7.41
CA LEU A 113 -0.15 -17.57 -8.10
C LEU A 113 1.13 -18.24 -8.63
N ALA A 114 1.26 -18.27 -9.95
CA ALA A 114 2.45 -18.79 -10.62
C ALA A 114 3.52 -17.70 -10.78
N VAL A 115 4.20 -17.34 -9.69
CA VAL A 115 5.24 -16.30 -9.65
C VAL A 115 6.61 -16.85 -9.25
N ASP A 116 7.66 -16.18 -9.71
CA ASP A 116 9.05 -16.53 -9.38
C ASP A 116 9.54 -15.78 -8.12
N ALA A 117 8.89 -14.66 -7.77
CA ALA A 117 9.25 -13.84 -6.62
C ALA A 117 8.08 -13.04 -6.03
N LEU A 118 8.22 -12.64 -4.76
CA LEU A 118 7.37 -11.66 -4.08
C LEU A 118 8.18 -10.38 -3.85
N VAL A 119 7.62 -9.23 -4.25
CA VAL A 119 8.19 -7.90 -4.02
C VAL A 119 7.45 -7.22 -2.89
N VAL A 120 8.18 -6.61 -1.94
CA VAL A 120 7.59 -5.96 -0.76
C VAL A 120 8.16 -4.56 -0.59
N GLY A 121 7.29 -3.60 -0.29
CA GLY A 121 7.65 -2.20 -0.01
C GLY A 121 8.21 -1.92 1.39
N ALA A 122 8.76 -2.91 2.10
CA ALA A 122 9.28 -2.70 3.45
C ALA A 122 10.55 -1.82 3.41
N LEU A 123 10.59 -0.75 4.21
CA LEU A 123 11.72 0.19 4.26
C LEU A 123 12.79 -0.21 5.27
N ARG A 124 12.43 -0.41 6.55
CA ARG A 124 13.41 -0.66 7.63
C ARG A 124 12.95 -1.65 8.72
N SER A 125 11.72 -2.18 8.67
CA SER A 125 11.25 -3.18 9.64
C SER A 125 11.86 -4.58 9.46
N ASP A 126 12.83 -4.93 10.30
CA ASP A 126 13.47 -6.27 10.29
C ASP A 126 12.46 -7.38 10.61
N TYR A 127 11.45 -7.03 11.41
CA TYR A 127 10.36 -7.92 11.79
C TYR A 127 9.53 -8.36 10.58
N GLN A 128 9.08 -7.40 9.76
CA GLN A 128 8.34 -7.69 8.53
C GLN A 128 9.20 -8.47 7.53
N LYS A 129 10.43 -8.00 7.30
CA LYS A 129 11.35 -8.60 6.33
C LYS A 129 11.63 -10.07 6.63
N THR A 130 12.03 -10.38 7.87
CA THR A 130 12.39 -11.75 8.27
C THR A 130 11.22 -12.73 8.11
N ARG A 131 10.00 -12.29 8.44
CA ARG A 131 8.80 -13.15 8.34
C ARG A 131 8.43 -13.43 6.89
N ILE A 132 8.51 -12.43 6.02
CA ILE A 132 8.25 -12.62 4.57
C ILE A 132 9.34 -13.47 3.92
N GLU A 133 10.62 -13.24 4.21
CA GLU A 133 11.71 -14.06 3.64
C GLU A 133 11.55 -15.54 3.99
N ARG A 134 11.22 -15.86 5.25
CA ARG A 134 10.94 -17.23 5.68
C ARG A 134 9.74 -17.85 4.96
N MET A 135 8.72 -17.05 4.65
CA MET A 135 7.55 -17.51 3.88
C MET A 135 7.93 -17.78 2.43
N CYS A 136 8.67 -16.88 1.79
CA CYS A 136 9.12 -17.03 0.41
C CYS A 136 10.00 -18.28 0.25
N GLU A 137 10.89 -18.55 1.22
CA GLU A 137 11.69 -19.78 1.26
C GLU A 137 10.81 -21.05 1.29
N ARG A 138 9.74 -21.06 2.10
CA ARG A 138 8.78 -22.20 2.14
C ARG A 138 7.98 -22.36 0.86
N LEU A 139 7.73 -21.27 0.14
CA LEU A 139 7.04 -21.26 -1.15
C LEU A 139 7.98 -21.57 -2.33
N GLY A 140 9.30 -21.54 -2.10
CA GLY A 140 10.29 -21.72 -3.17
C GLY A 140 10.37 -20.52 -4.14
N ILE A 141 10.01 -19.33 -3.68
CA ILE A 141 10.06 -18.07 -4.47
C ILE A 141 11.08 -17.10 -3.86
N ILE A 142 11.54 -16.13 -4.66
CA ILE A 142 12.51 -15.12 -4.20
C ILE A 142 11.76 -14.01 -3.43
N SER A 143 12.37 -13.48 -2.37
CA SER A 143 11.90 -12.27 -1.69
C SER A 143 12.70 -11.04 -2.16
N PHE A 144 12.04 -10.00 -2.65
CA PHE A 144 12.66 -8.72 -3.01
C PHE A 144 12.12 -7.56 -2.14
N CYS A 145 13.04 -6.83 -1.50
CA CYS A 145 12.73 -5.60 -0.77
C CYS A 145 13.53 -4.43 -1.39
N PRO A 146 13.07 -3.84 -2.50
CA PRO A 146 13.86 -2.86 -3.27
C PRO A 146 14.10 -1.55 -2.52
N LEU A 147 13.27 -1.23 -1.54
CA LEU A 147 13.34 0.01 -0.76
C LEU A 147 14.14 -0.13 0.53
N TRP A 148 14.66 -1.33 0.80
CA TRP A 148 15.32 -1.64 2.05
C TRP A 148 16.59 -0.82 2.25
N HIS A 149 16.70 -0.12 3.39
CA HIS A 149 17.79 0.81 3.71
C HIS A 149 17.92 2.04 2.78
N HIS A 150 16.87 2.40 2.04
CA HIS A 150 16.88 3.64 1.27
C HIS A 150 16.89 4.86 2.22
N PRO A 151 17.70 5.91 1.95
CA PRO A 151 17.66 7.15 2.73
C PRO A 151 16.27 7.79 2.68
N ALA A 152 15.73 8.20 3.84
CA ALA A 152 14.38 8.77 3.95
C ALA A 152 14.15 9.98 3.03
N GLU A 153 15.12 10.90 2.99
CA GLU A 153 15.05 12.10 2.14
C GLU A 153 14.97 11.74 0.66
N GLU A 154 15.84 10.84 0.19
CA GLU A 154 15.87 10.43 -1.22
C GLU A 154 14.60 9.66 -1.58
N HIS A 155 14.11 8.81 -0.67
CA HIS A 155 12.86 8.07 -0.84
C HIS A 155 11.67 9.02 -0.99
N MET A 156 11.51 9.98 -0.07
CA MET A 156 10.42 10.94 -0.12
C MET A 156 10.52 11.89 -1.33
N ALA A 157 11.73 12.35 -1.67
CA ALA A 157 11.96 13.16 -2.86
C ALA A 157 11.66 12.40 -4.15
N SER A 158 11.87 11.07 -4.18
CA SER A 158 11.60 10.25 -5.37
C SER A 158 10.13 10.28 -5.77
N PHE A 159 9.18 10.34 -4.82
CA PHE A 159 7.74 10.45 -5.14
C PHE A 159 7.43 11.75 -5.87
N VAL A 160 7.98 12.86 -5.39
CA VAL A 160 7.81 14.18 -6.01
C VAL A 160 8.46 14.20 -7.40
N ASN A 161 9.70 13.71 -7.51
CA ASN A 161 10.48 13.74 -8.74
C ASN A 161 9.92 12.83 -9.84
N HIS A 162 9.40 11.67 -9.47
CA HIS A 162 8.83 10.72 -10.42
C HIS A 162 7.35 11.00 -10.72
N GLY A 163 6.71 11.98 -10.08
CA GLY A 163 5.35 12.39 -10.42
C GLY A 163 4.26 11.51 -9.81
N PHE A 164 4.49 10.96 -8.61
CA PHE A 164 3.44 10.30 -7.85
C PHE A 164 2.52 11.32 -7.17
N ASP A 165 1.23 11.00 -7.10
CA ASP A 165 0.27 11.72 -6.26
C ASP A 165 0.06 10.94 -4.96
N VAL A 166 0.92 11.22 -3.99
CA VAL A 166 0.85 10.66 -2.64
C VAL A 166 0.06 11.60 -1.75
N ARG A 167 -0.94 11.07 -1.04
CA ARG A 167 -1.80 11.78 -0.09
C ARG A 167 -1.59 11.25 1.32
N PHE A 168 -1.58 12.14 2.32
CA PHE A 168 -1.54 11.70 3.71
C PHE A 168 -2.93 11.18 4.13
N ALA A 169 -2.99 9.91 4.48
CA ALA A 169 -4.21 9.19 4.84
C ALA A 169 -4.49 9.23 6.34
N SER A 170 -3.45 9.27 7.18
CA SER A 170 -3.58 9.45 8.61
C SER A 170 -2.36 10.16 9.17
N VAL A 171 -2.51 10.83 10.31
CA VAL A 171 -1.39 11.49 11.00
C VAL A 171 -1.54 11.27 12.50
N SER A 172 -0.44 11.00 13.19
CA SER A 172 -0.38 10.63 14.60
C SER A 172 0.87 11.14 15.34
N ALA A 173 1.53 12.17 14.80
CA ALA A 173 2.77 12.73 15.34
C ALA A 173 2.62 14.21 15.72
N GLU A 174 3.36 14.63 16.75
CA GLU A 174 3.47 16.05 17.11
C GLU A 174 4.10 16.85 15.95
N GLY A 175 3.49 17.98 15.61
CA GLY A 175 3.93 18.83 14.51
C GLY A 175 3.22 18.59 13.17
N ILE A 176 2.51 17.47 13.01
CA ILE A 176 1.69 17.18 11.82
C ILE A 176 0.21 17.16 12.25
N GLY A 177 -0.53 18.22 11.93
CA GLY A 177 -1.94 18.35 12.32
C GLY A 177 -2.94 17.89 11.24
N GLY A 178 -4.22 18.12 11.52
CA GLY A 178 -5.33 17.76 10.61
C GLY A 178 -5.26 18.43 9.24
N GLU A 179 -4.50 19.52 9.08
CA GLU A 179 -4.23 20.20 7.81
C GLU A 179 -3.45 19.33 6.80
N TRP A 180 -2.81 18.25 7.26
CA TRP A 180 -2.12 17.31 6.39
C TRP A 180 -3.05 16.27 5.78
N LEU A 181 -4.22 15.99 6.38
CA LEU A 181 -5.13 14.94 5.91
C LEU A 181 -5.63 15.25 4.50
N GLY A 182 -5.35 14.34 3.56
CA GLY A 182 -5.66 14.50 2.12
C GLY A 182 -4.75 15.49 1.38
N ARG A 183 -3.77 16.11 2.06
CA ARG A 183 -2.78 16.97 1.43
C ARG A 183 -1.87 16.14 0.52
N LYS A 184 -1.49 16.71 -0.62
CA LYS A 184 -0.52 16.09 -1.55
C LYS A 184 0.91 16.28 -1.04
N LEU A 185 1.73 15.25 -1.16
CA LEU A 185 3.18 15.34 -1.04
C LEU A 185 3.76 15.96 -2.32
N ASP A 186 3.86 17.28 -2.35
CA ASP A 186 4.60 18.04 -3.36
C ASP A 186 5.91 18.61 -2.78
N GLY A 187 6.65 19.38 -3.57
CA GLY A 187 7.93 19.96 -3.13
C GLY A 187 7.82 20.91 -1.95
N ASP A 188 6.71 21.64 -1.84
CA ASP A 188 6.44 22.56 -0.73
C ASP A 188 6.08 21.78 0.53
N ALA A 189 5.19 20.79 0.41
CA ALA A 189 4.83 19.88 1.49
C ALA A 189 6.05 19.10 2.00
N LEU A 190 6.93 18.61 1.12
CA LEU A 190 8.15 17.90 1.51
C LEU A 190 9.11 18.81 2.30
N SER A 191 9.28 20.06 1.84
CA SER A 191 10.14 21.04 2.52
C SER A 191 9.60 21.38 3.92
N GLU A 192 8.28 21.54 4.04
CA GLU A 192 7.61 21.75 5.33
C GLU A 192 7.75 20.54 6.25
N LEU A 193 7.49 19.33 5.73
CA LEU A 193 7.61 18.08 6.47
C LEU A 193 9.02 17.88 7.01
N ARG A 194 10.05 18.24 6.23
CA ARG A 194 11.45 18.20 6.66
C ARG A 194 11.70 19.07 7.88
N ILE A 195 11.27 20.33 7.86
CA ILE A 195 11.41 21.26 8.99
C ILE A 195 10.69 20.71 10.24
N LEU A 196 9.48 20.17 10.05
CA LEU A 196 8.70 19.58 11.13
C LEU A 196 9.37 18.33 11.71
N SER A 197 9.89 17.45 10.85
CA SER A 197 10.57 16.21 11.25
C SER A 197 11.82 16.50 12.08
N GLU A 198 12.61 17.51 11.71
CA GLU A 198 13.79 17.92 12.46
C GLU A 198 13.41 18.57 13.80
N ARG A 199 12.35 19.38 13.81
CA ARG A 199 11.87 20.08 15.02
C ARG A 199 11.25 19.12 16.04
N HIS A 200 10.38 18.23 15.59
CA HIS A 200 9.59 17.34 16.44
C HIS A 200 10.19 15.92 16.53
N ARG A 201 11.31 15.67 15.82
CA ARG A 201 12.12 14.44 15.87
C ARG A 201 11.37 13.17 15.50
N PHE A 202 10.58 13.25 14.44
CA PHE A 202 9.82 12.13 13.91
C PHE A 202 10.41 11.67 12.56
N ASN A 203 10.09 10.46 12.09
CA ASN A 203 10.66 9.94 10.85
C ASN A 203 10.05 10.64 9.61
N LEU A 204 10.89 11.22 8.76
CA LEU A 204 10.47 11.94 7.56
C LEU A 204 9.64 11.07 6.57
N ASP A 205 9.93 9.78 6.52
CA ASP A 205 9.24 8.80 5.66
C ASP A 205 8.05 8.10 6.34
N GLY A 206 7.73 8.48 7.59
CA GLY A 206 6.57 7.96 8.33
C GLY A 206 6.73 6.51 8.83
N GLU A 207 7.93 5.93 8.77
CA GLU A 207 8.20 4.53 9.14
C GLU A 207 7.84 4.20 10.60
N GLY A 208 7.83 5.18 11.50
CA GLY A 208 7.45 5.03 12.90
C GLY A 208 5.94 5.08 13.16
N GLY A 209 5.12 5.14 12.10
CA GLY A 209 3.67 5.31 12.22
C GLY A 209 3.25 6.76 12.47
N GLU A 210 4.13 7.72 12.19
CA GLU A 210 3.84 9.16 12.30
C GLU A 210 2.68 9.58 11.40
N PHE A 211 2.63 8.99 10.20
CA PHE A 211 1.58 9.20 9.23
C PHE A 211 1.50 7.99 8.31
N GLU A 212 0.30 7.74 7.80
CA GLU A 212 0.11 6.82 6.68
C GLU A 212 -0.19 7.61 5.40
N THR A 213 0.02 6.95 4.27
CA THR A 213 -0.20 7.55 2.97
C THR A 213 -1.04 6.63 2.11
N VAL A 214 -1.66 7.24 1.10
CA VAL A 214 -2.32 6.54 0.01
C VAL A 214 -1.86 7.17 -1.30
N VAL A 215 -1.66 6.35 -2.34
CA VAL A 215 -1.28 6.85 -3.67
C VAL A 215 -2.50 6.81 -4.57
N VAL A 216 -2.86 7.98 -5.12
CA VAL A 216 -4.04 8.12 -5.98
C VAL A 216 -3.68 8.25 -7.46
N ASP A 217 -2.42 8.56 -7.77
CA ASP A 217 -1.92 8.59 -9.16
C ASP A 217 -0.41 8.34 -9.20
N GLY A 218 0.09 7.83 -10.33
CA GLY A 218 1.51 7.61 -10.51
C GLY A 218 1.88 7.14 -11.93
N PRO A 219 3.17 7.11 -12.28
CA PRO A 219 3.61 6.95 -13.68
C PRO A 219 3.23 5.63 -14.36
N HIS A 220 2.91 4.59 -13.59
CA HIS A 220 2.50 3.27 -14.08
C HIS A 220 0.98 3.10 -14.13
N MET A 221 0.23 4.04 -13.56
CA MET A 221 -1.23 4.00 -13.52
C MET A 221 -1.77 4.57 -14.84
N LYS A 222 -2.76 3.88 -15.45
CA LYS A 222 -3.35 4.37 -16.70
C LYS A 222 -4.33 5.51 -16.45
N ARG A 223 -4.96 5.52 -15.27
CA ARG A 223 -5.97 6.50 -14.84
C ARG A 223 -5.78 6.82 -13.36
N ALA A 224 -5.97 8.08 -12.99
CA ALA A 224 -5.91 8.47 -11.59
C ALA A 224 -7.12 7.91 -10.81
N ILE A 225 -7.00 7.81 -9.50
CA ILE A 225 -8.08 7.49 -8.57
C ILE A 225 -8.61 8.81 -8.02
N GLU A 226 -9.92 9.01 -8.12
CA GLU A 226 -10.61 10.15 -7.54
C GLU A 226 -11.25 9.73 -6.23
N CYS A 227 -10.93 10.44 -5.14
CA CYS A 227 -11.46 10.15 -3.82
C CYS A 227 -12.38 11.30 -3.34
N VAL A 228 -13.56 10.96 -2.86
CA VAL A 228 -14.40 11.84 -2.03
C VAL A 228 -14.15 11.48 -0.58
N ALA A 229 -13.63 12.42 0.19
CA ALA A 229 -13.14 12.15 1.53
C ALA A 229 -13.25 13.37 2.44
N GLU A 230 -13.35 13.12 3.75
CA GLU A 230 -13.43 14.15 4.79
C GLU A 230 -12.30 13.98 5.82
N PRO A 231 -11.68 15.08 6.28
CA PRO A 231 -10.70 15.00 7.36
C PRO A 231 -11.41 14.82 8.72
N GLN A 232 -11.04 13.80 9.46
CA GLN A 232 -11.47 13.58 10.84
C GLN A 232 -10.27 13.81 11.77
N TRP A 233 -10.39 14.78 12.68
CA TRP A 233 -9.32 15.19 13.58
C TRP A 233 -9.80 15.22 15.03
N ASP A 234 -9.08 14.53 15.93
CA ASP A 234 -9.44 14.42 17.35
C ASP A 234 -8.66 15.40 18.26
N GLY A 235 -7.76 16.20 17.67
CA GLY A 235 -6.84 17.10 18.40
C GLY A 235 -5.41 16.58 18.52
N ARG A 236 -5.18 15.28 18.33
CA ARG A 236 -3.86 14.63 18.42
C ARG A 236 -3.56 13.72 17.23
N ARG A 237 -4.59 13.06 16.71
CA ARG A 237 -4.54 12.16 15.56
C ARG A 237 -5.65 12.52 14.60
N GLY A 238 -5.48 12.11 13.36
CA GLY A 238 -6.56 12.18 12.41
C GLY A 238 -6.40 11.25 11.23
N VAL A 239 -7.51 11.11 10.52
CA VAL A 239 -7.67 10.20 9.39
C VAL A 239 -8.39 10.95 8.28
N TRP A 240 -7.92 10.76 7.06
CA TRP A 240 -8.60 11.17 5.85
C TRP A 240 -9.62 10.08 5.50
N ASN A 241 -10.84 10.27 5.96
CA ASN A 241 -11.92 9.29 5.84
C ASN A 241 -12.44 9.30 4.39
N VAL A 242 -12.05 8.30 3.59
CA VAL A 242 -12.50 8.16 2.21
C VAL A 242 -13.90 7.57 2.18
N LEU A 243 -14.86 8.40 1.79
CA LEU A 243 -16.28 8.04 1.70
C LEU A 243 -16.56 7.24 0.42
N SER A 244 -15.96 7.66 -0.69
CA SER A 244 -16.00 6.93 -1.96
C SER A 244 -14.73 7.16 -2.76
N ALA A 245 -14.36 6.20 -3.61
CA ALA A 245 -13.31 6.37 -4.59
C ALA A 245 -13.64 5.62 -5.88
N SER A 246 -13.20 6.18 -7.01
CA SER A 246 -13.40 5.57 -8.34
C SER A 246 -12.21 5.89 -9.24
N ILE A 247 -12.07 5.10 -10.32
CA ILE A 247 -11.06 5.39 -11.33
C ILE A 247 -11.59 6.50 -12.25
N SER A 248 -10.78 7.52 -12.48
CA SER A 248 -11.17 8.65 -13.34
C SER A 248 -11.49 8.20 -14.76
N SER A 249 -12.40 8.91 -15.42
CA SER A 249 -12.74 8.63 -16.83
C SER A 249 -11.52 8.80 -17.75
N MET A 250 -11.42 7.99 -18.81
CA MET A 250 -10.36 8.15 -19.81
C MET A 250 -10.44 9.56 -20.41
N ARG A 251 -9.31 10.27 -20.42
CA ARG A 251 -9.17 11.57 -21.09
C ARG A 251 -9.23 11.44 -22.60
#